data_AF-A0A7Z0CKL3-F1
#
_entry.id   AF-A0A7Z0CKL3-F1
#
_cell.length_a   1.000
_cell.length_b   1.000
_cell.length_c   1.000
_cell.angle_alpha   90.00
_cell.angle_beta   90.00
_cell.angle_gamma   90.00
#
_symmetry.space_group_name_H-M   'P 1'
#
loop_
_entity.id
_entity.type
_entity.pdbx_description
1 polymer ?
#
loop_
_entity_poly.entity_id
_entity_poly.type
_entity_poly.pdbx_seq_one_letter_code
_entity_poly.pdbx_strand_id
1 'polypeptide(L)'
;MTQPPPDQQPTQHAPQQRPSLEKGAPGPAPQQPHQPQPPVAPGPQQPQQQWPVAPPPNPYGSGGGCPPYGSGPGYGPGPGYGGPVPPSSGGSGKAIAIIIGAIVLVVILFCGGIIAAIAVIANNVEDSIDDWDPARTGGRDNPITVDVGEDFEIDGVEYAQGWRVQAPEDEYSGETIVGLEATNERDDGSSEYAYLTFTFVDGSDVEVGQITCSSDGPIANGNSEELSCYGSDRLDRAYDHIEVSAS
;
A
#
# COMPACT_ATOMS: atom_id res chain seq x y z
N MET A 1 -3.84 -76.67 -6.45
CA MET A 1 -2.69 -76.05 -5.76
C MET A 1 -2.15 -75.01 -6.72
N THR A 2 -2.62 -73.77 -6.58
CA THR A 2 -2.31 -72.64 -7.46
C THR A 2 -1.10 -71.91 -6.90
N GLN A 3 -0.10 -71.72 -7.75
CA GLN A 3 1.18 -71.09 -7.44
C GLN A 3 0.98 -69.57 -7.25
N PRO A 4 1.52 -68.96 -6.19
CA PRO A 4 1.42 -67.51 -5.99
C PRO A 4 2.31 -66.75 -6.98
N PRO A 5 1.95 -65.50 -7.34
CA PRO A 5 2.73 -64.67 -8.24
C PRO A 5 4.05 -64.21 -7.58
N PRO A 6 5.10 -63.95 -8.38
CA PRO A 6 6.38 -63.50 -7.87
C PRO A 6 6.33 -62.07 -7.32
N ASP A 7 6.99 -61.87 -6.19
CA ASP A 7 7.15 -60.59 -5.50
C ASP A 7 7.78 -59.54 -6.42
N GLN A 8 7.13 -58.37 -6.53
CA GLN A 8 7.73 -57.20 -7.18
C GLN A 8 8.77 -56.59 -6.24
N GLN A 9 10.03 -56.60 -6.68
CA GLN A 9 11.11 -55.89 -5.99
C GLN A 9 10.89 -54.37 -6.04
N PRO A 10 11.22 -53.61 -4.98
CA PRO A 10 11.20 -52.16 -5.00
C PRO A 10 12.21 -51.61 -6.01
N THR A 11 11.73 -50.80 -6.95
CA THR A 11 12.55 -50.02 -7.86
C THR A 11 13.39 -49.03 -7.04
N GLN A 12 14.70 -49.25 -6.97
CA GLN A 12 15.63 -48.26 -6.43
C GLN A 12 15.72 -47.10 -7.43
N HIS A 13 15.16 -45.95 -7.07
CA HIS A 13 15.41 -44.71 -7.79
C HIS A 13 16.87 -44.28 -7.54
N ALA A 14 17.67 -44.28 -8.59
CA ALA A 14 19.01 -43.72 -8.57
C ALA A 14 18.94 -42.21 -8.30
N PRO A 15 19.87 -41.63 -7.52
CA PRO A 15 19.93 -40.18 -7.34
C PRO A 15 20.25 -39.51 -8.68
N GLN A 16 19.34 -38.66 -9.16
CA GLN A 16 19.61 -37.78 -10.29
C GLN A 16 20.76 -36.85 -9.92
N GLN A 17 21.88 -36.99 -10.63
CA GLN A 17 22.99 -36.06 -10.56
C GLN A 17 22.54 -34.71 -11.15
N ARG A 18 22.60 -33.65 -10.34
CA ARG A 18 22.40 -32.27 -10.80
C ARG A 18 23.45 -31.94 -11.88
N PRO A 19 23.08 -31.34 -13.01
CA PRO A 19 24.04 -30.82 -13.98
C PRO A 19 24.95 -29.81 -13.30
N SER A 20 26.26 -30.09 -13.32
CA SER A 20 27.27 -29.14 -12.87
C SER A 20 27.31 -27.98 -13.88
N LEU A 21 27.07 -26.76 -13.39
CA LEU A 21 27.16 -25.53 -14.16
C LEU A 21 28.63 -25.29 -14.52
N GLU A 22 29.08 -25.88 -15.62
CA GLU A 22 30.42 -25.70 -16.14
C GLU A 22 30.54 -24.28 -16.71
N LYS A 23 31.35 -23.46 -16.04
CA LYS A 23 31.65 -22.07 -16.38
C LYS A 23 32.47 -22.02 -17.67
N GLY A 24 31.79 -22.15 -18.81
CA GLY A 24 32.37 -22.00 -20.13
C GLY A 24 32.80 -20.55 -20.36
N ALA A 25 34.08 -20.36 -20.70
CA ALA A 25 34.60 -19.08 -21.15
C ALA A 25 33.85 -18.61 -22.42
N PRO A 26 33.49 -17.32 -22.54
CA PRO A 26 32.78 -16.83 -23.72
C PRO A 26 33.67 -16.91 -24.95
N GLY A 27 33.26 -17.74 -25.92
CA GLY A 27 33.82 -17.71 -27.27
C GLY A 27 33.47 -16.39 -27.98
N PRO A 28 34.26 -15.95 -28.96
CA PRO A 28 33.99 -14.73 -29.70
C PRO A 28 32.65 -14.85 -30.43
N ALA A 29 31.76 -13.89 -30.18
CA ALA A 29 30.43 -13.83 -30.78
C ALA A 29 30.53 -13.79 -32.32
N PRO A 30 29.67 -14.52 -33.05
CA PRO A 30 29.60 -14.44 -34.49
C PRO A 30 29.20 -13.02 -34.91
N GLN A 31 30.00 -12.42 -35.82
CA GLN A 31 29.71 -11.11 -36.39
C GLN A 31 28.40 -11.19 -37.18
N GLN A 32 27.37 -10.49 -36.71
CA GLN A 32 26.12 -10.35 -37.46
C GLN A 32 26.35 -9.56 -38.76
N PRO A 33 25.74 -9.97 -39.88
CA PRO A 33 25.76 -9.19 -41.11
C PRO A 33 25.10 -7.84 -40.88
N HIS A 34 25.78 -6.78 -41.32
CA HIS A 34 25.33 -5.39 -41.18
C HIS A 34 24.02 -5.22 -41.94
N GLN A 35 22.90 -5.13 -41.23
CA GLN A 35 21.63 -4.73 -41.82
C GLN A 35 21.66 -3.23 -42.13
N PRO A 36 21.21 -2.79 -43.32
CA PRO A 36 21.07 -1.38 -43.64
C PRO A 36 20.13 -0.71 -42.64
N GLN A 37 20.59 0.33 -41.95
CA GLN A 37 19.73 1.13 -41.09
C GLN A 37 18.63 1.79 -41.93
N PRO A 38 17.34 1.66 -41.57
CA PRO A 38 16.27 2.37 -42.24
C PRO A 38 16.42 3.89 -42.00
N PRO A 39 16.00 4.73 -42.96
CA PRO A 39 16.06 6.18 -42.81
C PRO A 39 15.20 6.61 -41.62
N VAL A 40 15.82 7.34 -40.69
CA VAL A 40 15.18 7.91 -39.50
C VAL A 40 14.11 8.90 -39.96
N ALA A 41 12.85 8.55 -39.72
CA ALA A 41 11.74 9.47 -39.91
C ALA A 41 11.85 10.62 -38.89
N PRO A 42 11.65 11.89 -39.29
CA PRO A 42 11.58 13.00 -38.35
C PRO A 42 10.41 12.77 -37.40
N GLY A 43 10.73 12.55 -36.12
CA GLY A 43 9.76 12.30 -35.08
C GLY A 43 8.78 13.47 -34.88
N PRO A 44 7.58 13.18 -34.37
CA PRO A 44 6.59 14.22 -34.07
C PRO A 44 7.15 15.19 -33.03
N GLN A 45 7.08 16.49 -33.35
CA GLN A 45 7.43 17.56 -32.43
C GLN A 45 6.47 17.51 -31.23
N GLN A 46 6.99 17.12 -30.06
CA GLN A 46 6.24 17.20 -28.82
C GLN A 46 5.87 18.66 -28.54
N PRO A 47 4.61 18.95 -28.16
CA PRO A 47 4.22 20.27 -27.67
C PRO A 47 5.05 20.61 -26.44
N GLN A 48 5.77 21.73 -26.48
CA GLN A 48 6.47 22.24 -25.30
C GLN A 48 5.42 22.63 -24.25
N GLN A 49 5.31 21.80 -23.21
CA GLN A 49 4.51 22.13 -22.04
C GLN A 49 5.18 23.31 -21.31
N GLN A 50 4.55 24.48 -21.42
CA GLN A 50 4.92 25.66 -20.66
C GLN A 50 4.43 25.46 -19.22
N TRP A 51 5.36 25.11 -18.34
CA TRP A 51 5.12 25.10 -16.89
C TRP A 51 4.75 26.51 -16.39
N PRO A 52 3.84 26.63 -15.41
CA PRO A 52 3.56 27.90 -14.76
C PRO A 52 4.84 28.44 -14.12
N VAL A 53 5.23 29.65 -14.51
CA VAL A 53 6.36 30.38 -13.93
C VAL A 53 6.11 30.59 -12.45
N ALA A 54 7.05 30.17 -11.61
CA ALA A 54 6.98 30.34 -10.16
C ALA A 54 6.80 31.83 -9.79
N PRO A 55 5.95 32.16 -8.80
CA PRO A 55 5.80 33.52 -8.31
C PRO A 55 7.12 34.01 -7.68
N PRO A 56 7.46 35.30 -7.83
CA PRO A 56 8.71 35.85 -7.33
C PRO A 56 8.80 35.77 -5.79
N PRO A 57 10.01 35.57 -5.23
CA PRO A 57 10.22 35.49 -3.79
C PRO A 57 9.88 36.82 -3.12
N ASN A 58 9.06 36.74 -2.06
CA ASN A 58 8.66 37.87 -1.24
C ASN A 58 9.87 38.39 -0.42
N PRO A 59 10.27 39.67 -0.55
CA PRO A 59 11.52 40.19 0.04
C PRO A 59 11.39 40.75 1.47
N TYR A 60 10.32 40.43 2.22
CA TYR A 60 10.14 40.95 3.57
C TYR A 60 9.78 39.85 4.56
N GLY A 61 10.74 39.52 5.43
CA GLY A 61 10.56 38.57 6.53
C GLY A 61 11.75 38.54 7.48
N SER A 62 12.27 39.71 7.84
CA SER A 62 13.33 39.85 8.85
C SER A 62 12.74 40.15 10.23
N GLY A 63 13.16 39.39 11.23
CA GLY A 63 13.02 39.73 12.66
C GLY A 63 11.70 39.28 13.27
N GLY A 64 11.64 38.68 14.44
CA GLY A 64 12.62 38.47 15.49
C GLY A 64 11.84 38.20 16.77
N GLY A 65 12.48 37.58 17.76
CA GLY A 65 12.06 37.65 19.16
C GLY A 65 11.44 36.38 19.73
N CYS A 66 12.28 35.61 20.45
CA CYS A 66 11.85 34.78 21.56
C CYS A 66 11.06 35.62 22.60
N PRO A 67 9.96 35.13 23.17
CA PRO A 67 9.41 35.72 24.39
C PRO A 67 10.26 35.31 25.62
N PRO A 68 10.68 36.27 26.47
CA PRO A 68 11.48 36.00 27.64
C PRO A 68 10.64 35.58 28.86
N TYR A 69 11.31 34.81 29.70
CA TYR A 69 10.87 34.26 30.97
C TYR A 69 10.90 35.31 32.09
N GLY A 70 9.82 35.37 32.90
CA GLY A 70 9.88 35.72 34.34
C GLY A 70 9.61 37.17 34.76
N SER A 71 8.69 37.34 35.73
CA SER A 71 8.88 38.05 37.03
C SER A 71 7.54 38.40 37.71
N GLY A 72 7.30 37.93 38.95
CA GLY A 72 6.32 38.53 39.89
C GLY A 72 6.93 39.77 40.59
N PRO A 73 6.47 40.25 41.78
CA PRO A 73 5.19 40.10 42.50
C PRO A 73 4.50 41.48 42.76
N GLY A 74 3.24 41.50 43.23
CA GLY A 74 2.56 42.75 43.58
C GLY A 74 1.45 42.59 44.63
N TYR A 75 1.78 42.88 45.88
CA TYR A 75 0.86 43.05 47.01
C TYR A 75 0.26 44.46 47.00
N GLY A 76 -1.04 44.61 47.27
CA GLY A 76 -1.68 45.92 47.52
C GLY A 76 -3.15 45.82 48.00
N PRO A 77 -3.57 46.51 49.09
CA PRO A 77 -4.78 46.15 49.86
C PRO A 77 -5.97 47.14 49.75
N GLY A 78 -7.21 46.59 49.67
CA GLY A 78 -8.53 47.13 50.11
C GLY A 78 -8.93 48.61 49.82
N PRO A 79 -10.08 49.12 50.32
CA PRO A 79 -11.37 48.50 50.71
C PRO A 79 -12.58 49.17 49.99
N GLY A 80 -13.76 48.53 49.96
CA GLY A 80 -14.95 49.16 49.38
C GLY A 80 -16.27 48.49 49.75
N TYR A 81 -16.92 49.03 50.77
CA TYR A 81 -18.26 48.69 51.27
C TYR A 81 -19.36 48.81 50.19
N GLY A 82 -20.19 47.76 50.05
CA GLY A 82 -21.47 47.79 49.37
C GLY A 82 -22.42 46.81 50.07
N GLY A 83 -23.48 47.33 50.68
CA GLY A 83 -24.33 46.60 51.62
C GLY A 83 -25.24 45.53 50.99
N PRO A 84 -25.87 44.70 51.83
CA PRO A 84 -26.71 43.60 51.38
C PRO A 84 -28.03 44.10 50.77
N VAL A 85 -28.26 43.76 49.50
CA VAL A 85 -29.58 43.86 48.87
C VAL A 85 -30.37 42.61 49.28
N PRO A 86 -31.58 42.74 49.85
CA PRO A 86 -32.35 41.60 50.34
C PRO A 86 -32.69 40.64 49.18
N PRO A 87 -32.65 39.31 49.40
CA PRO A 87 -33.10 38.36 48.40
C PRO A 87 -34.60 38.51 48.18
N SER A 88 -35.01 38.81 46.95
CA SER A 88 -36.37 38.58 46.50
C SER A 88 -36.62 37.07 46.47
N SER A 89 -37.02 36.54 47.63
CA SER A 89 -37.61 35.22 47.79
C SER A 89 -39.02 35.25 47.19
N GLY A 90 -39.14 34.91 45.91
CA GLY A 90 -40.46 34.86 45.27
C GLY A 90 -40.39 34.32 43.84
N GLY A 91 -40.22 33.00 43.69
CA GLY A 91 -40.35 32.33 42.38
C GLY A 91 -39.37 31.18 42.11
N SER A 92 -38.61 30.70 43.10
CA SER A 92 -37.47 29.80 42.90
C SER A 92 -37.82 28.41 42.35
N GLY A 93 -39.04 27.90 42.56
CA GLY A 93 -39.42 26.55 42.10
C GLY A 93 -39.48 26.40 40.58
N LYS A 94 -40.02 27.41 39.86
CA LYS A 94 -40.17 27.34 38.40
C LYS A 94 -38.85 27.57 37.66
N ALA A 95 -38.03 28.53 38.12
CA ALA A 95 -36.73 28.78 37.53
C ALA A 95 -35.78 27.58 37.70
N ILE A 96 -35.75 26.97 38.90
CA ILE A 96 -34.95 25.77 39.16
C ILE A 96 -35.45 24.58 38.32
N ALA A 97 -36.77 24.39 38.20
CA ALA A 97 -37.32 23.32 37.35
C ALA A 97 -36.96 23.50 35.87
N ILE A 98 -36.94 24.73 35.34
CA ILE A 98 -36.53 25.02 33.96
C ILE A 98 -35.03 24.73 33.78
N ILE A 99 -34.18 25.11 34.74
CA ILE A 99 -32.74 24.84 34.67
C ILE A 99 -32.44 23.33 34.73
N ILE A 100 -33.10 22.60 35.63
CA ILE A 100 -32.95 21.14 35.73
C ILE A 100 -33.46 20.47 34.43
N GLY A 101 -34.60 20.91 33.89
CA GLY A 101 -35.11 20.42 32.61
C GLY A 101 -34.15 20.65 31.45
N ALA A 102 -33.52 21.83 31.38
CA ALA A 102 -32.52 22.14 30.37
C ALA A 102 -31.26 21.27 30.50
N ILE A 103 -30.77 21.03 31.72
CA ILE A 103 -29.60 20.16 31.96
C ILE A 103 -29.92 18.71 31.57
N VAL A 104 -31.09 18.18 31.95
CA VAL A 104 -31.50 16.82 31.56
C VAL A 104 -31.66 16.70 30.04
N LEU A 105 -32.22 17.70 29.37
CA LEU A 105 -32.31 17.73 27.92
C LEU A 105 -30.93 17.77 27.24
N VAL A 106 -29.99 18.55 27.77
CA VAL A 106 -28.60 18.60 27.27
C VAL A 106 -27.91 17.25 27.48
N VAL A 107 -28.08 16.61 28.64
CA VAL A 107 -27.51 15.27 28.90
C VAL A 107 -28.12 14.22 27.97
N ILE A 108 -29.44 14.26 27.72
CA ILE A 108 -30.09 13.36 26.76
C ILE A 108 -29.63 13.64 25.33
N LEU A 109 -29.41 14.90 24.93
CA LEU A 109 -28.87 15.24 23.61
C LEU A 109 -27.40 14.84 23.47
N PHE A 110 -26.60 14.93 24.53
CA PHE A 110 -25.20 14.52 24.51
C PHE A 110 -25.06 12.99 24.51
N CYS A 111 -25.80 12.29 25.38
CA CYS A 111 -25.78 10.83 25.42
C CYS A 111 -26.52 10.21 24.22
N GLY A 112 -27.65 10.77 23.81
CA GLY A 112 -28.40 10.32 22.63
C GLY A 112 -27.73 10.71 21.31
N GLY A 113 -27.04 11.85 21.27
CA GLY A 113 -26.26 12.29 20.11
C GLY A 113 -25.07 11.38 19.81
N ILE A 114 -24.39 10.86 20.84
CA ILE A 114 -23.31 9.87 20.65
C ILE A 114 -23.87 8.56 20.08
N ILE A 115 -25.01 8.07 20.58
CA ILE A 115 -25.64 6.85 20.04
C ILE A 115 -26.08 7.06 18.58
N ALA A 116 -26.66 8.22 18.26
CA ALA A 116 -27.03 8.55 16.88
C ALA A 116 -25.81 8.67 15.96
N ALA A 117 -24.71 9.27 16.43
CA ALA A 117 -23.46 9.35 15.67
C ALA A 117 -22.85 7.96 15.41
N ILE A 118 -22.84 7.07 16.41
CA ILE A 118 -22.38 5.69 16.25
C ILE A 118 -23.26 4.92 15.25
N ALA A 119 -24.59 5.10 15.28
CA ALA A 119 -25.49 4.46 14.33
C ALA A 119 -25.27 4.95 12.88
N VAL A 120 -25.00 6.24 12.68
CA VAL A 120 -24.67 6.78 11.36
C VAL A 120 -23.30 6.28 10.89
N ILE A 121 -22.32 6.14 11.78
CA ILE A 121 -21.00 5.59 11.42
C ILE A 121 -21.13 4.11 11.09
N ALA A 122 -21.87 3.32 11.88
CA ALA A 122 -22.07 1.89 11.63
C ALA A 122 -22.68 1.62 10.25
N ASN A 123 -23.68 2.41 9.84
CA ASN A 123 -24.29 2.27 8.51
C ASN A 123 -23.39 2.74 7.35
N ASN A 124 -22.27 3.44 7.61
CA ASN A 124 -21.28 3.79 6.58
C ASN A 124 -20.09 2.82 6.55
N VAL A 125 -20.00 1.88 7.49
CA VAL A 125 -18.92 0.88 7.54
C VAL A 125 -19.30 -0.39 6.77
N GLU A 126 -20.59 -0.63 6.54
CA GLU A 126 -21.05 -1.81 5.78
C GLU A 126 -20.50 -1.81 4.33
N ASP A 127 -20.42 -0.66 3.65
CA ASP A 127 -19.88 -0.55 2.29
C ASP A 127 -18.35 -0.75 2.19
N SER A 128 -17.61 -0.66 3.31
CA SER A 128 -16.14 -0.89 3.32
C SER A 128 -15.76 -2.32 3.73
N ILE A 129 -16.74 -3.13 4.16
CA ILE A 129 -16.51 -4.52 4.56
C ILE A 129 -16.82 -5.50 3.43
N ASP A 130 -17.72 -5.15 2.50
CA ASP A 130 -18.11 -6.04 1.39
C ASP A 130 -16.97 -6.33 0.39
N ASP A 131 -15.89 -5.53 0.35
CA ASP A 131 -14.72 -5.78 -0.51
C ASP A 131 -13.68 -6.74 0.11
N TRP A 132 -13.83 -7.10 1.40
CA TRP A 132 -12.90 -8.05 2.04
C TRP A 132 -13.43 -9.48 1.93
N ASP A 133 -13.10 -10.14 0.82
CA ASP A 133 -13.25 -11.59 0.69
C ASP A 133 -11.94 -12.30 1.06
N PRO A 134 -11.83 -12.94 2.25
CA PRO A 134 -10.62 -13.66 2.64
C PRO A 134 -10.32 -14.89 1.78
N ALA A 135 -11.31 -15.38 1.02
CA ALA A 135 -11.14 -16.50 0.11
C ALA A 135 -10.71 -16.07 -1.30
N ARG A 136 -10.64 -14.76 -1.59
CA ARG A 136 -10.23 -14.23 -2.90
C ARG A 136 -8.83 -14.74 -3.26
N THR A 137 -8.73 -15.57 -4.28
CA THR A 137 -7.44 -16.03 -4.82
C THR A 137 -6.57 -14.85 -5.22
N GLY A 138 -5.34 -14.82 -4.71
CA GLY A 138 -4.42 -13.70 -4.90
C GLY A 138 -4.78 -12.48 -4.05
N GLY A 139 -5.73 -12.57 -3.12
CA GLY A 139 -5.97 -11.54 -2.12
C GLY A 139 -4.92 -11.58 -1.00
N ARG A 140 -4.90 -10.54 -0.15
CA ARG A 140 -3.96 -10.42 0.98
C ARG A 140 -3.90 -11.65 1.89
N ASP A 141 -5.05 -12.28 2.14
CA ASP A 141 -5.17 -13.42 3.06
C ASP A 141 -5.13 -14.79 2.35
N ASN A 142 -5.02 -14.79 1.02
CA ASN A 142 -4.95 -16.00 0.19
C ASN A 142 -4.03 -15.77 -1.03
N PRO A 143 -2.71 -15.56 -0.79
CA PRO A 143 -1.76 -15.30 -1.85
C PRO A 143 -1.62 -16.50 -2.81
N ILE A 144 -1.16 -16.24 -4.03
CA ILE A 144 -0.82 -17.28 -4.99
C ILE A 144 0.69 -17.48 -5.07
N THR A 145 1.13 -18.72 -5.25
CA THR A 145 2.54 -19.00 -5.56
C THR A 145 2.80 -18.77 -7.03
N VAL A 146 3.88 -18.04 -7.35
CA VAL A 146 4.30 -17.78 -8.73
C VAL A 146 5.78 -18.13 -8.92
N ASP A 147 6.12 -18.51 -10.15
CA ASP A 147 7.51 -18.69 -10.58
C ASP A 147 8.02 -17.42 -11.27
N VAL A 148 9.32 -17.13 -11.12
CA VAL A 148 9.93 -15.92 -11.67
C VAL A 148 9.81 -15.89 -13.19
N GLY A 149 9.16 -14.84 -13.70
CA GLY A 149 9.01 -14.58 -15.13
C GLY A 149 7.88 -15.37 -15.79
N GLU A 150 7.10 -16.16 -15.04
CA GLU A 150 5.86 -16.74 -15.54
C GLU A 150 4.71 -15.72 -15.45
N ASP A 151 3.74 -15.85 -16.36
CA ASP A 151 2.50 -15.09 -16.28
C ASP A 151 1.61 -15.61 -15.13
N PHE A 152 0.78 -14.72 -14.60
CA PHE A 152 -0.23 -15.06 -13.60
C PHE A 152 -1.39 -14.08 -13.68
N GLU A 153 -2.52 -14.41 -13.06
CA GLU A 153 -3.72 -13.59 -13.07
C GLU A 153 -4.27 -13.43 -11.65
N ILE A 154 -4.66 -12.21 -11.29
CA ILE A 154 -5.37 -11.93 -10.04
C ILE A 154 -6.55 -11.01 -10.37
N ASP A 155 -7.77 -11.50 -10.11
CA ASP A 155 -9.02 -10.75 -10.20
C ASP A 155 -9.24 -10.05 -11.56
N GLY A 156 -9.02 -10.79 -12.65
CA GLY A 156 -9.17 -10.30 -14.03
C GLY A 156 -8.08 -9.33 -14.48
N VAL A 157 -6.98 -9.21 -13.72
CA VAL A 157 -5.76 -8.50 -14.15
C VAL A 157 -4.69 -9.54 -14.46
N GLU A 158 -4.27 -9.59 -15.73
CA GLU A 158 -3.21 -10.47 -16.22
C GLU A 158 -1.84 -9.81 -16.06
N TYR A 159 -0.86 -10.54 -15.55
CA TYR A 159 0.52 -10.07 -15.38
C TYR A 159 1.43 -10.82 -16.36
N ALA A 160 2.08 -10.08 -17.26
CA ALA A 160 2.79 -10.65 -18.39
C ALA A 160 4.08 -11.41 -17.97
N GLN A 161 4.38 -12.48 -18.70
CA GLN A 161 5.65 -13.21 -18.60
C GLN A 161 6.88 -12.33 -18.87
N GLY A 162 8.05 -12.75 -18.39
CA GLY A 162 9.34 -12.13 -18.67
C GLY A 162 9.81 -11.11 -17.63
N TRP A 163 9.02 -10.86 -16.58
CA TRP A 163 9.46 -10.12 -15.40
C TRP A 163 10.59 -10.85 -14.68
N ARG A 164 11.39 -10.12 -13.91
CA ARG A 164 12.51 -10.70 -13.16
C ARG A 164 12.85 -9.88 -11.92
N VAL A 165 13.45 -10.55 -10.94
CA VAL A 165 14.07 -9.89 -9.79
C VAL A 165 15.41 -9.29 -10.22
N GLN A 166 15.60 -8.01 -9.96
CA GLN A 166 16.82 -7.26 -10.19
C GLN A 166 17.52 -7.00 -8.85
N ALA A 167 18.83 -7.25 -8.83
CA ALA A 167 19.68 -6.93 -7.69
C ALA A 167 19.66 -5.41 -7.39
N PRO A 168 19.86 -5.00 -6.12
CA PRO A 168 19.88 -3.59 -5.76
C PRO A 168 20.93 -2.81 -6.56
N GLU A 169 20.58 -1.59 -6.97
CA GLU A 169 21.48 -0.73 -7.73
C GLU A 169 22.63 -0.17 -6.86
N ASP A 170 22.39 -0.04 -5.56
CA ASP A 170 23.34 0.50 -4.60
C ASP A 170 23.27 -0.20 -3.22
N GLU A 171 24.01 0.34 -2.23
CA GLU A 171 24.05 -0.24 -0.89
C GLU A 171 22.80 0.09 -0.03
N TYR A 172 21.94 1.01 -0.47
CA TYR A 172 20.79 1.51 0.28
C TYR A 172 19.44 1.02 -0.27
N SER A 173 19.43 0.50 -1.50
CA SER A 173 18.28 -0.15 -2.14
C SER A 173 18.21 -1.64 -1.80
N GLY A 174 16.99 -2.18 -1.74
CA GLY A 174 16.71 -3.61 -1.80
C GLY A 174 16.57 -4.09 -3.25
N GLU A 175 16.35 -5.39 -3.42
CA GLU A 175 15.97 -5.95 -4.72
C GLU A 175 14.68 -5.33 -5.24
N THR A 176 14.52 -5.29 -6.56
CA THR A 176 13.28 -4.84 -7.22
C THR A 176 12.84 -5.82 -8.28
N ILE A 177 11.63 -5.66 -8.82
CA ILE A 177 11.13 -6.42 -9.97
C ILE A 177 11.08 -5.48 -11.17
N VAL A 178 11.54 -5.95 -12.33
CA VAL A 178 11.53 -5.18 -13.59
C VAL A 178 10.84 -5.94 -14.70
N GLY A 179 10.21 -5.21 -15.62
CA GLY A 179 9.48 -5.77 -16.77
C GLY A 179 8.18 -6.46 -16.38
N LEU A 180 7.58 -6.10 -15.24
CA LEU A 180 6.27 -6.58 -14.84
C LEU A 180 5.19 -5.67 -15.44
N GLU A 181 4.44 -6.20 -16.40
CA GLU A 181 3.36 -5.49 -17.07
C GLU A 181 2.01 -6.09 -16.64
N ALA A 182 1.06 -5.24 -16.25
CA ALA A 182 -0.28 -5.64 -15.87
C ALA A 182 -1.28 -5.21 -16.96
N THR A 183 -2.20 -6.11 -17.34
CA THR A 183 -3.27 -5.87 -18.32
C THR A 183 -4.62 -6.12 -17.66
N ASN A 184 -5.48 -5.10 -17.65
CA ASN A 184 -6.81 -5.23 -17.04
C ASN A 184 -7.80 -5.83 -18.04
N GLU A 185 -8.22 -7.07 -17.82
CA GLU A 185 -9.17 -7.82 -18.66
C GLU A 185 -10.48 -8.14 -17.90
N ARG A 186 -10.80 -7.39 -16.85
CA ARG A 186 -12.02 -7.61 -16.05
C ARG A 186 -13.29 -7.58 -16.91
N ASP A 187 -14.15 -8.58 -16.70
CA ASP A 187 -15.41 -8.73 -17.46
C ASP A 187 -16.40 -7.57 -17.27
N ASP A 188 -16.33 -6.87 -16.13
CA ASP A 188 -17.21 -5.75 -15.81
C ASP A 188 -16.83 -4.44 -16.54
N GLY A 189 -15.69 -4.42 -17.24
CA GLY A 189 -15.19 -3.26 -17.99
C GLY A 189 -14.71 -2.11 -17.10
N SER A 190 -14.54 -2.34 -15.79
CA SER A 190 -14.06 -1.34 -14.84
C SER A 190 -12.56 -1.08 -15.02
N SER A 191 -12.10 0.09 -14.55
CA SER A 191 -10.67 0.38 -14.42
C SER A 191 -10.18 -0.04 -13.04
N GLU A 192 -8.95 -0.55 -12.93
CA GLU A 192 -8.42 -1.10 -11.69
C GLU A 192 -7.03 -0.54 -11.36
N TYR A 193 -6.70 -0.36 -10.08
CA TYR A 193 -5.33 -0.06 -9.67
C TYR A 193 -4.59 -1.37 -9.40
N ALA A 194 -3.45 -1.58 -10.03
CA ALA A 194 -2.61 -2.71 -9.68
C ALA A 194 -1.78 -2.35 -8.43
N TYR A 195 -1.97 -3.09 -7.34
CA TYR A 195 -1.12 -2.99 -6.15
C TYR A 195 -0.78 -4.40 -5.66
N LEU A 196 0.45 -4.84 -5.96
CA LEU A 196 0.93 -6.17 -5.65
C LEU A 196 2.00 -6.15 -4.56
N THR A 197 1.98 -7.20 -3.74
CA THR A 197 3.05 -7.53 -2.79
C THR A 197 3.59 -8.91 -3.13
N PHE A 198 4.87 -8.96 -3.49
CA PHE A 198 5.65 -10.19 -3.70
C PHE A 198 6.42 -10.51 -2.43
N THR A 199 6.08 -11.62 -1.79
CA THR A 199 6.70 -12.14 -0.58
C THR A 199 7.61 -13.30 -0.94
N PHE A 200 8.89 -13.18 -0.61
CA PHE A 200 9.89 -14.22 -0.86
C PHE A 200 9.96 -15.14 0.36
N VAL A 201 9.76 -16.44 0.15
CA VAL A 201 9.61 -17.42 1.24
C VAL A 201 10.66 -18.52 1.12
N ASP A 202 11.36 -18.82 2.22
CA ASP A 202 12.32 -19.94 2.28
C ASP A 202 11.64 -21.29 2.54
N GLY A 203 12.37 -22.40 2.42
CA GLY A 203 11.84 -23.76 2.55
C GLY A 203 11.46 -24.17 3.97
N SER A 204 11.55 -23.26 4.93
CA SER A 204 10.94 -23.38 6.26
C SER A 204 9.66 -22.55 6.41
N ASP A 205 9.11 -22.07 5.29
CA ASP A 205 7.93 -21.20 5.20
C ASP A 205 8.12 -19.87 5.95
N VAL A 206 9.35 -19.34 5.94
CA VAL A 206 9.69 -18.05 6.57
C VAL A 206 9.88 -16.99 5.50
N GLU A 207 9.21 -15.85 5.67
CA GLU A 207 9.43 -14.65 4.86
C GLU A 207 10.89 -14.18 4.99
N VAL A 208 11.54 -14.00 3.84
CA VAL A 208 12.93 -13.54 3.74
C VAL A 208 13.08 -12.18 3.07
N GLY A 209 12.00 -11.65 2.49
CA GLY A 209 11.91 -10.28 2.01
C GLY A 209 10.63 -10.02 1.22
N GLN A 210 10.42 -8.75 0.88
CA GLN A 210 9.21 -8.28 0.24
C GLN A 210 9.51 -7.22 -0.82
N ILE A 211 8.79 -7.27 -1.94
CA ILE A 211 8.79 -6.24 -2.99
C ILE A 211 7.36 -5.82 -3.26
N THR A 212 7.09 -4.51 -3.25
CA THR A 212 5.79 -3.96 -3.60
C THR A 212 5.83 -3.37 -5.00
N CYS A 213 4.82 -3.65 -5.81
CA CYS A 213 4.66 -3.11 -7.15
C CYS A 213 3.32 -2.39 -7.27
N SER A 214 3.30 -1.23 -7.94
CA SER A 214 2.07 -0.50 -8.19
C SER A 214 2.03 0.14 -9.57
N SER A 215 0.82 0.31 -10.12
CA SER A 215 0.60 1.18 -11.29
C SER A 215 0.65 2.66 -10.87
N ASP A 216 0.97 3.55 -11.82
CA ASP A 216 0.95 5.01 -11.61
C ASP A 216 -0.48 5.56 -11.55
N GLY A 217 -1.44 4.81 -12.09
CA GLY A 217 -2.85 5.16 -12.11
C GLY A 217 -3.78 3.95 -12.28
N PRO A 218 -5.08 4.19 -12.48
CA PRO A 218 -6.03 3.12 -12.78
C PRO A 218 -5.82 2.67 -14.23
N ILE A 219 -5.64 1.37 -14.41
CA ILE A 219 -5.51 0.70 -15.70
C ILE A 219 -6.91 0.52 -16.27
N ALA A 220 -7.22 1.19 -17.37
CA ALA A 220 -8.49 1.03 -18.05
C ALA A 220 -8.60 -0.37 -18.68
N ASN A 221 -9.80 -0.95 -18.69
CA ASN A 221 -10.05 -2.27 -19.28
C ASN A 221 -9.53 -2.38 -20.74
N GLY A 222 -8.88 -3.51 -21.04
CA GLY A 222 -8.18 -3.81 -22.29
C GLY A 222 -6.87 -3.05 -22.49
N ASN A 223 -6.34 -2.36 -21.48
CA ASN A 223 -5.04 -1.68 -21.55
C ASN A 223 -4.02 -2.32 -20.62
N SER A 224 -2.76 -2.13 -20.95
CA SER A 224 -1.60 -2.61 -20.21
C SER A 224 -0.78 -1.45 -19.65
N GLU A 225 -0.16 -1.66 -18.48
CA GLU A 225 0.74 -0.72 -17.83
C GLU A 225 1.93 -1.45 -17.20
N GLU A 226 3.14 -0.91 -17.36
CA GLU A 226 4.32 -1.41 -16.65
C GLU A 226 4.29 -0.93 -15.20
N LEU A 227 4.45 -1.86 -14.25
CA LEU A 227 4.39 -1.54 -12.83
C LEU A 227 5.72 -1.01 -12.30
N SER A 228 5.62 -0.03 -11.41
CA SER A 228 6.77 0.46 -10.64
C SER A 228 6.93 -0.35 -9.37
N CYS A 229 8.07 -1.02 -9.23
CA CYS A 229 8.36 -1.90 -8.11
C CYS A 229 9.47 -1.33 -7.20
N TYR A 230 9.32 -1.57 -5.91
CA TYR A 230 10.28 -1.17 -4.89
C TYR A 230 10.34 -2.21 -3.75
N GLY A 231 11.55 -2.64 -3.43
CA GLY A 231 11.85 -3.44 -2.24
C GLY A 231 12.72 -2.66 -1.27
N SER A 232 12.38 -2.73 0.03
CA SER A 232 13.21 -2.15 1.10
C SER A 232 14.21 -3.15 1.69
N ASP A 233 13.91 -4.44 1.58
CA ASP A 233 14.70 -5.51 2.18
C ASP A 233 15.73 -6.06 1.21
N ARG A 234 16.87 -6.47 1.74
CA ARG A 234 17.87 -7.25 1.00
C ARG A 234 17.55 -8.73 1.11
N LEU A 235 17.49 -9.41 -0.03
CA LEU A 235 17.36 -10.86 -0.13
C LEU A 235 18.72 -11.53 0.10
N ASP A 236 19.27 -11.35 1.30
CA ASP A 236 20.56 -11.95 1.71
C ASP A 236 20.46 -13.47 1.97
N ARG A 237 19.23 -14.01 1.96
CA ARG A 237 18.93 -15.43 2.09
C ARG A 237 18.34 -15.97 0.79
N ALA A 238 18.64 -17.24 0.50
CA ALA A 238 17.93 -17.95 -0.56
C ALA A 238 16.46 -18.10 -0.17
N TYR A 239 15.58 -17.89 -1.15
CA TYR A 239 14.16 -18.23 -1.08
C TYR A 239 13.90 -19.46 -1.95
N ASP A 240 12.81 -20.17 -1.66
CA ASP A 240 12.38 -21.37 -2.39
C ASP A 240 11.19 -21.08 -3.31
N HIS A 241 10.28 -20.18 -2.94
CA HIS A 241 9.16 -19.74 -3.78
C HIS A 241 8.77 -18.29 -3.51
N ILE A 242 7.87 -17.75 -4.35
CA ILE A 242 7.36 -16.39 -4.24
C ILE A 242 5.84 -16.46 -4.10
N GLU A 243 5.31 -15.78 -3.09
CA GLU A 243 3.88 -15.59 -2.88
C GLU A 243 3.48 -14.19 -3.33
N VAL A 244 2.38 -14.07 -4.07
CA VAL A 244 1.88 -12.79 -4.59
C VAL A 244 0.48 -12.54 -4.07
N SER A 245 0.26 -11.33 -3.58
CA SER A 245 -1.07 -10.85 -3.20
C SER A 245 -1.34 -9.45 -3.74
N ALA A 246 -2.57 -9.24 -4.18
CA ALA A 246 -3.14 -7.94 -4.51
C ALA A 246 -3.87 -7.35 -3.29
N SER A 247 -3.66 -6.06 -3.05
CA SER A 247 -4.29 -5.29 -1.97
C SER A 247 -5.34 -4.33 -2.49
#